data_AF-A0A357FPE0-F1
#
_entry.id   AF-A0A357FPE0-F1
#
_cell.length_a   1.000
_cell.length_b   1.000
_cell.length_c   1.000
_cell.angle_alpha   90.00
_cell.angle_beta   90.00
_cell.angle_gamma   90.00
#
_symmetry.space_group_name_H-M   'P 1'
#
loop_
_entity.id
_entity.type
_entity.pdbx_description
1 polymer ?
#
loop_
_entity_poly.entity_id
_entity_poly.type
_entity_poly.pdbx_seq_one_letter_code
_entity_poly.pdbx_strand_id
1 'polypeptide(L)'
;MAFCKMILGRGSLEGHRILSRKTLDLMSSNHLTNGKDLRSCAYGRWSETSYTGVGFGLGFSVLLDPAASQVSGSKGELAWGGAASTAFWIDPLEDMAVVFLTQLIPSSTYNVRRELRSLVYSALSD
;
A
#
# COMPACT_ATOMS: atom_id res chain seq x y z
N MET A 1 8.24 -3.81 10.85
CA MET A 1 8.89 -4.43 9.66
C MET A 1 8.53 -5.91 9.48
N ALA A 2 8.57 -6.77 10.51
CA ALA A 2 8.29 -8.21 10.40
C ALA A 2 6.99 -8.55 9.63
N PHE A 3 5.91 -7.83 9.90
CA PHE A 3 4.65 -7.97 9.16
C PHE A 3 4.81 -7.78 7.64
N CYS A 4 5.42 -6.68 7.21
CA CYS A 4 5.62 -6.40 5.79
C CYS A 4 6.52 -7.45 5.13
N LYS A 5 7.59 -7.87 5.82
CA LYS A 5 8.45 -8.98 5.35
C LYS A 5 7.69 -10.30 5.22
N MET A 6 6.75 -10.59 6.12
CA MET A 6 5.91 -11.79 6.05
C MET A 6 5.01 -11.77 4.80
N ILE A 7 4.43 -10.61 4.48
CA ILE A 7 3.60 -10.42 3.29
C ILE A 7 4.44 -10.54 2.02
N LEU A 8 5.61 -9.88 1.98
CA LEU A 8 6.57 -9.97 0.87
C LEU A 8 7.06 -11.41 0.66
N GLY A 9 7.33 -12.14 1.75
CA GLY A 9 7.60 -13.58 1.80
C GLY A 9 6.37 -14.47 1.53
N ARG A 10 5.31 -13.91 0.94
CA ARG A 10 4.07 -14.58 0.53
C ARG A 10 3.40 -15.36 1.66
N GLY A 11 3.34 -14.78 2.85
CA GLY A 11 2.71 -15.38 4.03
C GLY A 11 3.68 -16.13 4.96
N SER A 12 4.99 -16.04 4.71
CA SER A 12 6.03 -16.68 5.52
C SER A 12 7.08 -15.69 5.99
N LEU A 13 7.58 -15.92 7.20
CA LEU A 13 8.68 -15.16 7.78
C LEU A 13 9.64 -16.14 8.44
N GLU A 14 10.93 -16.05 8.12
CA GLU A 14 11.99 -16.83 8.78
C GLU A 14 11.69 -18.33 8.86
N GLY A 15 11.25 -18.93 7.74
CA GLY A 15 10.92 -20.35 7.65
C GLY A 15 9.55 -20.75 8.21
N HIS A 16 8.85 -19.86 8.92
CA HIS A 16 7.55 -20.14 9.52
C HIS A 16 6.41 -19.65 8.61
N ARG A 17 5.38 -20.48 8.43
CA ARG A 17 4.18 -20.16 7.63
C ARG A 17 3.11 -19.57 8.55
N ILE A 18 2.75 -18.31 8.33
CA ILE A 18 1.71 -17.60 9.10
C ILE A 18 0.41 -17.55 8.30
N LEU A 19 0.49 -17.24 7.00
CA LEU A 19 -0.66 -17.22 6.08
C LEU A 19 -0.38 -18.10 4.88
N SER A 20 -1.40 -18.83 4.43
CA SER A 20 -1.31 -19.54 3.16
C SER A 20 -1.17 -18.54 2.01
N ARG A 21 -0.46 -18.92 0.95
CA ARG A 21 -0.34 -18.08 -0.26
C ARG A 21 -1.71 -17.70 -0.82
N LYS A 22 -2.67 -18.63 -0.83
CA LYS A 22 -4.03 -18.40 -1.33
C LYS A 22 -4.83 -17.43 -0.48
N THR A 23 -4.62 -17.44 0.84
CA THR A 23 -5.20 -16.43 1.74
C THR A 23 -4.67 -15.05 1.39
N LEU A 24 -3.36 -14.92 1.15
CA LEU A 24 -2.77 -13.65 0.76
C LEU A 24 -3.24 -13.18 -0.62
N ASP A 25 -3.37 -14.08 -1.60
CA ASP A 25 -3.94 -13.76 -2.92
C ASP A 25 -5.38 -13.19 -2.76
N LEU A 26 -6.17 -13.76 -1.84
CA LEU A 26 -7.51 -13.25 -1.54
C LEU A 26 -7.46 -11.89 -0.85
N MET A 27 -6.57 -11.69 0.13
CA MET A 27 -6.44 -10.41 0.84
C MET A 27 -5.97 -9.27 -0.07
N SER A 28 -5.12 -9.57 -1.05
CA SER A 28 -4.53 -8.60 -1.99
C SER A 28 -5.39 -8.31 -3.22
N SER A 29 -6.50 -9.05 -3.42
CA SER A 29 -7.45 -8.79 -4.49
C SER A 29 -8.29 -7.54 -4.20
N ASN A 30 -8.75 -6.83 -5.23
CA ASN A 30 -9.71 -5.74 -5.04
C ASN A 30 -11.09 -6.32 -4.74
N HIS A 31 -11.64 -6.01 -3.57
CA HIS A 31 -12.98 -6.45 -3.13
C HIS A 31 -14.07 -5.41 -3.37
N LEU A 32 -13.73 -4.26 -3.95
CA LEU A 32 -14.74 -3.26 -4.35
C LEU A 32 -15.55 -3.78 -5.55
N THR A 33 -16.86 -3.61 -5.47
CA THR A 33 -17.81 -4.16 -6.46
C THR A 33 -17.53 -3.62 -7.85
N ASN A 34 -17.68 -4.48 -8.87
CA ASN A 34 -17.47 -4.15 -10.27
C ASN A 34 -16.08 -3.57 -10.60
N GLY A 35 -15.05 -3.91 -9.82
CA GLY A 35 -13.69 -3.42 -10.06
C GLY A 35 -13.49 -1.93 -9.80
N LYS A 36 -14.40 -1.32 -9.03
CA LYS A 36 -14.33 0.09 -8.62
C LYS A 36 -13.07 0.41 -7.82
N ASP A 37 -12.73 1.69 -7.77
CA ASP A 37 -11.68 2.24 -6.90
C ASP A 37 -12.29 2.95 -5.68
N LEU A 38 -11.43 3.28 -4.72
CA LEU A 38 -11.80 3.99 -3.51
C LEU A 38 -12.41 5.37 -3.82
N ARG A 39 -12.00 6.03 -4.91
CA ARG A 39 -12.58 7.34 -5.28
C ARG A 39 -14.07 7.23 -5.54
N SER A 40 -14.52 6.12 -6.13
CA SER A 40 -15.93 5.90 -6.45
C SER A 40 -16.79 5.43 -5.27
N CYS A 41 -16.19 4.99 -4.16
CA CYS A 41 -16.89 4.35 -3.05
C CYS A 41 -16.69 5.03 -1.68
N ALA A 42 -15.55 5.68 -1.45
CA ALA A 42 -15.20 6.22 -0.15
C ALA A 42 -15.98 7.51 0.16
N TYR A 43 -16.44 7.62 1.41
CA TYR A 43 -17.07 8.85 1.90
C TYR A 43 -15.97 9.78 2.45
N GLY A 44 -15.67 10.83 1.69
CA GLY A 44 -14.63 11.80 2.03
C GLY A 44 -13.21 11.29 1.83
N ARG A 45 -12.24 12.15 2.16
CA ARG A 45 -10.81 11.87 2.04
C ARG A 45 -10.12 12.22 3.36
N TRP A 46 -9.58 11.20 4.00
CA TRP A 46 -9.00 11.29 5.35
C TRP A 46 -7.46 11.32 5.33
N SER A 47 -6.86 11.30 4.13
CA SER A 47 -5.42 11.35 3.92
C SER A 47 -5.05 12.23 2.73
N GLU A 48 -3.79 12.61 2.66
CA GLU A 48 -3.17 13.30 1.53
C GLU A 48 -3.06 12.44 0.26
N THR A 49 -3.25 11.12 0.34
CA THR A 49 -3.13 10.20 -0.81
C THR A 49 -4.36 10.23 -1.73
N SER A 50 -4.15 10.00 -3.04
CA SER A 50 -5.24 9.84 -4.02
C SER A 50 -5.95 8.49 -3.82
N TYR A 51 -7.27 8.49 -4.06
CA TYR A 51 -8.08 7.28 -4.13
C TYR A 51 -8.39 6.84 -5.57
N THR A 52 -8.01 7.64 -6.56
CA THR A 52 -8.17 7.29 -7.99
C THR A 52 -7.18 6.18 -8.32
N GLY A 53 -7.63 5.10 -8.97
CA GLY A 53 -6.73 4.00 -9.36
C GLY A 53 -6.28 3.11 -8.20
N VAL A 54 -6.90 3.26 -7.02
CA VAL A 54 -6.59 2.50 -5.81
C VAL A 54 -7.83 1.75 -5.34
N GLY A 55 -7.77 0.42 -5.34
CA GLY A 55 -8.80 -0.46 -4.81
C GLY A 55 -8.66 -0.70 -3.32
N PHE A 56 -9.49 -1.59 -2.79
CA PHE A 56 -9.40 -2.01 -1.40
C PHE A 56 -9.57 -3.52 -1.27
N GLY A 57 -8.56 -4.16 -0.69
CA GLY A 57 -8.55 -5.58 -0.36
C GLY A 57 -8.96 -5.84 1.07
N LEU A 58 -8.63 -7.02 1.59
CA LEU A 58 -8.90 -7.38 2.98
C LEU A 58 -7.76 -6.88 3.87
N GLY A 59 -7.85 -5.61 4.29
CA GLY A 59 -6.89 -4.98 5.20
C GLY A 59 -5.86 -4.06 4.52
N PHE A 60 -5.95 -3.86 3.20
CA PHE A 60 -5.01 -3.04 2.43
C PHE A 60 -5.72 -2.20 1.39
N SER A 61 -5.17 -1.01 1.10
CA SER A 61 -5.33 -0.43 -0.23
C SER A 61 -4.51 -1.22 -1.25
N VAL A 62 -5.03 -1.35 -2.45
CA VAL A 62 -4.40 -2.10 -3.55
C VAL A 62 -4.22 -1.18 -4.74
N LEU A 63 -2.99 -0.98 -5.21
CA LEU A 63 -2.73 -0.14 -6.37
C LEU A 63 -3.21 -0.83 -7.66
N LEU A 64 -4.27 -0.34 -8.29
CA LEU A 64 -4.84 -0.93 -9.51
C LEU A 64 -4.22 -0.34 -10.77
N ASP A 65 -3.98 0.97 -10.75
CA ASP A 65 -3.46 1.74 -11.86
C ASP A 65 -2.53 2.85 -11.33
N PRO A 66 -1.19 2.66 -11.44
CA PRO A 66 -0.20 3.67 -11.03
C PRO A 66 -0.33 5.00 -11.79
N ALA A 67 -0.67 4.95 -13.08
CA ALA A 67 -0.80 6.14 -13.91
C ALA A 67 -2.02 6.96 -13.50
N ALA A 68 -3.18 6.32 -13.29
CA ALA A 68 -4.37 7.01 -12.77
C ALA A 68 -4.17 7.54 -11.35
N SER A 69 -3.36 6.84 -10.55
CA SER A 69 -3.01 7.24 -9.17
C SER A 69 -1.97 8.36 -9.11
N GLN A 70 -1.25 8.62 -10.22
CA GLN A 70 -0.18 9.61 -10.32
C GLN A 70 0.94 9.39 -9.28
N VAL A 71 1.33 8.13 -9.10
CA VAL A 71 2.41 7.74 -8.17
C VAL A 71 3.31 6.68 -8.80
N SER A 72 4.59 6.68 -8.41
CA SER A 72 5.51 5.59 -8.72
C SER A 72 5.16 4.36 -7.88
N GLY A 73 5.03 3.21 -8.51
CA GLY A 73 4.76 1.94 -7.85
C GLY A 73 4.18 0.91 -8.80
N SER A 74 4.12 -0.34 -8.35
CA SER A 74 3.61 -1.43 -9.17
C SER A 74 2.13 -1.72 -8.95
N LYS A 75 1.48 -2.17 -10.02
CA LYS A 75 0.12 -2.73 -9.92
C LYS A 75 0.13 -3.93 -8.96
N GLY A 76 -0.79 -3.94 -8.00
CA GLY A 76 -0.89 -4.95 -6.95
C GLY A 76 -0.13 -4.60 -5.66
N GLU A 77 0.57 -3.47 -5.61
CA GLU A 77 1.17 -2.97 -4.38
C GLU A 77 0.12 -2.83 -3.26
N LEU A 78 0.49 -3.24 -2.06
CA LEU A 78 -0.36 -3.19 -0.87
C LEU A 78 0.11 -2.09 0.07
N ALA A 79 -0.79 -1.22 0.50
CA ALA A 79 -0.44 -0.10 1.36
C ALA A 79 -1.53 0.26 2.37
N TRP A 80 -1.15 0.96 3.44
CA TRP A 80 -2.08 1.71 4.27
C TRP A 80 -1.36 2.81 5.05
N GLY A 81 -2.12 3.69 5.69
CA GLY A 81 -1.61 4.79 6.51
C GLY A 81 -2.29 4.87 7.88
N GLY A 82 -1.59 5.46 8.86
CA GLY A 82 -2.15 5.79 10.17
C GLY A 82 -2.41 7.29 10.35
N ALA A 83 -3.28 7.64 11.29
CA ALA A 83 -3.65 9.03 11.57
C ALA A 83 -2.46 9.91 11.97
N ALA A 84 -1.45 9.33 12.64
CA ALA A 84 -0.22 9.99 13.06
C ALA A 84 0.84 10.11 11.95
N SER A 85 0.41 10.26 10.69
CA SER A 85 1.28 10.34 9.51
C SER A 85 2.20 9.13 9.30
N THR A 86 1.88 7.99 9.90
CA THR A 86 2.57 6.71 9.62
C THR A 86 2.12 6.15 8.28
N ALA A 87 2.99 5.40 7.61
CA ALA A 87 2.68 4.76 6.34
C ALA A 87 3.47 3.47 6.16
N PHE A 88 2.90 2.54 5.42
CA PHE A 88 3.64 1.43 4.86
C PHE A 88 3.13 1.10 3.47
N TRP A 89 4.00 0.54 2.63
CA TRP A 89 3.62 -0.14 1.41
C TRP A 89 4.56 -1.31 1.12
N ILE A 90 4.07 -2.25 0.33
CA ILE A 90 4.72 -3.51 0.00
C ILE A 90 4.52 -3.70 -1.49
N ASP A 91 5.62 -3.68 -2.23
CA ASP A 91 5.66 -3.90 -3.67
C ASP A 91 6.33 -5.26 -3.95
N PRO A 92 5.55 -6.32 -4.22
CA PRO A 92 6.11 -7.63 -4.51
C PRO A 92 6.85 -7.71 -5.85
N LEU A 93 6.63 -6.79 -6.79
CA LEU A 93 7.36 -6.79 -8.07
C LEU A 93 8.77 -6.25 -7.90
N GLU A 94 8.94 -5.28 -7.00
CA GLU A 94 10.24 -4.69 -6.66
C GLU A 94 10.95 -5.39 -5.48
N ASP A 95 10.42 -6.53 -5.00
CA ASP A 95 10.84 -7.20 -3.75
C ASP A 95 11.08 -6.22 -2.58
N MET A 96 10.18 -5.25 -2.44
CA MET A 96 10.37 -4.09 -1.58
C MET A 96 9.25 -3.93 -0.56
N ALA A 97 9.62 -3.55 0.66
CA ALA A 97 8.68 -3.06 1.66
C ALA A 97 9.22 -1.82 2.36
N VAL A 98 8.36 -0.82 2.56
CA VAL A 98 8.70 0.42 3.26
C VAL A 98 7.79 0.60 4.45
N VAL A 99 8.37 1.01 5.58
CA VAL A 99 7.64 1.41 6.78
C VAL A 99 8.20 2.75 7.24
N PHE A 100 7.32 3.75 7.31
CA PHE A 100 7.63 5.09 7.76
C PHE A 100 6.80 5.43 9.00
N LEU A 101 7.48 5.84 10.07
CA LEU A 101 6.88 6.08 11.37
C LEU A 101 7.14 7.52 11.80
N THR A 102 6.07 8.22 12.14
CA THR A 102 6.09 9.57 12.70
C THR A 102 5.01 9.68 13.79
N GLN A 103 4.90 10.85 14.42
CA GLN A 103 3.91 11.16 15.45
C GLN A 103 3.22 12.50 15.14
N LEU A 104 2.78 12.68 13.90
CA LEU A 104 2.16 13.93 13.44
C LEU A 104 0.69 13.71 13.05
N ILE A 105 -0.22 14.42 13.71
CA ILE A 105 -1.67 14.38 13.43
C ILE A 105 -2.15 15.79 13.04
N PRO A 106 -3.03 15.94 12.02
CA PRO A 106 -3.57 14.89 11.15
C PRO A 106 -2.58 14.50 10.03
N SER A 107 -2.79 13.33 9.41
CA SER A 107 -1.95 12.87 8.30
C SER A 107 -2.01 13.73 7.03
N SER A 108 -2.95 14.67 6.94
CA SER A 108 -3.04 15.64 5.84
C SER A 108 -2.18 16.89 6.02
N THR A 109 -1.41 17.00 7.13
CA THR A 109 -0.62 18.20 7.44
C THR A 109 0.47 18.47 6.40
N TYR A 110 1.19 17.42 5.97
CA TYR A 110 2.24 17.49 4.95
C TYR A 110 2.07 16.36 3.94
N ASN A 111 2.66 16.52 2.76
CA ASN A 111 2.59 15.53 1.68
C ASN A 111 3.67 14.44 1.78
N VAL A 112 4.02 14.05 3.01
CA VAL A 112 5.21 13.24 3.29
C VAL A 112 5.15 11.86 2.64
N ARG A 113 3.96 11.23 2.54
CA ARG A 113 3.82 9.91 1.92
C ARG A 113 4.16 9.91 0.44
N ARG A 114 3.72 10.93 -0.30
CA ARG A 114 3.98 11.03 -1.74
C ARG A 114 5.43 11.38 -2.03
N GLU A 115 6.00 12.31 -1.27
CA GLU A 115 7.40 12.70 -1.41
C GLU A 115 8.34 11.53 -1.09
N LEU A 116 8.11 10.85 0.04
CA LEU A 116 8.88 9.68 0.42
C LEU A 116 8.81 8.60 -0.67
N ARG A 117 7.62 8.31 -1.19
CA ARG A 117 7.44 7.35 -2.29
C ARG A 117 8.27 7.74 -3.51
N SER A 118 8.22 8.99 -3.96
CA SER A 118 9.00 9.45 -5.10
C SER A 118 10.50 9.24 -4.88
N LEU A 119 11.00 9.55 -3.69
CA LEU A 119 12.41 9.39 -3.34
C LEU A 119 12.82 7.91 -3.30
N VAL A 120 12.02 7.05 -2.69
CA VAL A 120 12.31 5.60 -2.60
C VAL A 120 12.39 4.98 -3.99
N TYR A 121 11.37 5.18 -4.83
CA TYR A 121 11.34 4.56 -6.15
C TYR A 121 12.42 5.12 -7.09
N SER A 122 12.78 6.40 -6.96
CA SER A 122 13.88 6.98 -7.75
C SER A 122 15.26 6.48 -7.32
N ALA A 123 15.37 5.85 -6.15
CA ALA A 123 16.63 5.29 -5.65
C ALA A 123 16.83 3.82 -6.01
N LEU A 124 15.85 3.16 -6.65
CA LEU A 124 16.02 1.82 -7.18
C LEU A 124 16.98 1.87 -8.38
N SER A 125 17.94 0.95 -8.39
CA SER A 125 18.86 0.72 -9.50
C SER A 125 18.55 -0.64 -10.12
N ASP A 126 18.54 -0.70 -11.44
CA ASP A 126 18.39 -1.95 -12.21
C ASP A 126 19.53 -2.95 -11.94
#